data_AF-A0A838H8Q7-F1
#
_entry.id   AF-A0A838H8Q7-F1
#
_cell.length_a   1.000
_cell.length_b   1.000
_cell.length_c   1.000
_cell.angle_alpha   90.00
_cell.angle_beta   90.00
_cell.angle_gamma   90.00
#
_symmetry.space_group_name_H-M   'P 1'
#
loop_
_entity.id
_entity.type
_entity.pdbx_description
1 polymer ?
#
loop_
_entity_poly.entity_id
_entity_poly.type
_entity_poly.pdbx_seq_one_letter_code
_entity_poly.pdbx_strand_id
1 'polypeptide(L)'
;MDVTSLGYQTDLALLRLSGSAIEDRGDHLVVRSAHNPGFWWGNFLLLSKPPPSTEAPRWLDAFQQAFGGAEHVALGFDCVDGSVADLAGFAAAGLTVEASIVMTARSVHAPPHLNT
;
A
#
# COMPACT_ATOMS: atom_id res chain seq x y z
N MET A 1 10.51 7.44 2.74
CA MET A 1 10.57 6.63 3.96
C MET A 1 11.29 5.33 3.66
N ASP A 2 11.89 4.73 4.68
CA ASP A 2 12.38 3.36 4.61
C ASP A 2 11.21 2.39 4.84
N VAL A 3 11.05 1.39 3.98
CA VAL A 3 9.92 0.45 4.00
C VAL A 3 10.33 -0.82 4.72
N THR A 4 9.66 -1.14 5.82
CA THR A 4 10.01 -2.23 6.73
C THR A 4 9.32 -3.55 6.40
N SER A 5 8.10 -3.52 5.85
CA SER A 5 7.37 -4.71 5.45
C SER A 5 7.99 -5.35 4.21
N LEU A 6 8.41 -6.62 4.35
CA LEU A 6 8.93 -7.42 3.22
C LEU A 6 7.89 -7.61 2.10
N GLY A 7 6.59 -7.61 2.45
CA GLY A 7 5.50 -7.65 1.47
C GLY A 7 5.51 -6.39 0.61
N TYR A 8 5.47 -5.21 1.25
CA TYR A 8 5.51 -3.95 0.50
C TYR A 8 6.83 -3.74 -0.24
N GLN A 9 7.97 -4.18 0.28
CA GLN A 9 9.22 -4.15 -0.48
C GLN A 9 9.10 -4.91 -1.81
N THR A 10 8.46 -6.09 -1.79
CA THR A 10 8.19 -6.89 -3.00
C THR A 10 7.20 -6.18 -3.93
N ASP A 11 6.07 -5.72 -3.40
CA ASP A 11 5.03 -5.05 -4.19
C ASP A 11 5.57 -3.79 -4.89
N LEU A 12 6.29 -2.93 -4.17
CA LEU A 12 6.90 -1.73 -4.72
C LEU A 12 7.97 -2.06 -5.76
N ALA A 13 8.73 -3.15 -5.58
CA ALA A 13 9.70 -3.59 -6.58
C ALA A 13 9.01 -4.05 -7.87
N LEU A 14 7.93 -4.83 -7.76
CA LEU A 14 7.14 -5.26 -8.92
C LEU A 14 6.49 -4.06 -9.64
N LEU A 15 5.91 -3.13 -8.90
CA LEU A 15 5.32 -1.91 -9.46
C LEU A 15 6.36 -1.06 -10.20
N ARG A 16 7.56 -0.88 -9.63
CA ARG A 16 8.68 -0.20 -10.33
C ARG A 16 9.07 -0.92 -11.62
N LEU A 17 9.19 -2.25 -11.58
CA LEU A 17 9.50 -3.05 -12.77
C LEU A 17 8.41 -2.94 -13.85
N SER A 18 7.15 -2.79 -13.43
CA SER A 18 6.00 -2.53 -14.32
C SER A 18 5.88 -1.07 -14.77
N GLY A 19 6.80 -0.19 -14.38
CA GLY A 19 6.83 1.20 -14.82
C GLY A 19 6.02 2.19 -13.96
N SER A 20 5.64 1.82 -12.74
CA SER A 20 5.06 2.76 -11.78
C SER A 20 6.12 3.74 -11.26
N ALA A 21 5.71 5.01 -11.11
CA ALA A 21 6.50 6.01 -10.41
C ALA A 21 6.23 5.91 -8.90
N ILE A 22 7.29 5.98 -8.09
CA ILE A 22 7.20 5.96 -6.64
C ILE A 22 7.91 7.20 -6.11
N GLU A 23 7.13 8.13 -5.57
CA GLU A 23 7.60 9.39 -5.03
C GLU A 23 7.61 9.33 -3.50
N ASP A 24 8.73 9.68 -2.90
CA ASP A 24 8.87 9.76 -1.45
C ASP A 24 8.58 11.18 -0.94
N ARG A 25 7.57 11.31 -0.07
CA ARG A 25 7.15 12.58 0.54
C ARG A 25 7.64 12.73 1.98
N GLY A 26 8.46 11.80 2.46
CA GLY A 26 8.98 11.77 3.82
C GLY A 26 8.11 10.95 4.77
N ASP A 27 6.84 11.34 4.96
CA ASP A 27 5.88 10.67 5.86
C ASP A 27 5.06 9.56 5.17
N HIS A 28 5.04 9.54 3.84
CA HIS A 28 4.41 8.52 3.00
C HIS A 28 5.07 8.43 1.61
N LEU A 29 4.76 7.37 0.88
CA LEU A 29 5.04 7.25 -0.54
C LEU A 29 3.77 7.50 -1.36
N VAL A 30 3.94 8.09 -2.54
CA VAL A 30 2.90 8.20 -3.57
C VAL A 30 3.28 7.28 -4.72
N VAL A 31 2.49 6.24 -4.94
CA VAL A 31 2.72 5.27 -6.03
C VAL A 31 1.75 5.55 -7.16
N ARG A 32 2.24 5.66 -8.40
CA ARG A 32 1.45 6.06 -9.57
C ARG A 32 1.75 5.18 -10.78
N SER A 33 0.69 4.66 -11.39
CA SER A 33 0.74 3.97 -12.67
C SER A 33 -0.04 4.77 -13.71
N ALA A 34 0.59 5.79 -14.30
CA ALA A 34 -0.07 6.69 -15.26
C ALA A 34 -0.65 5.95 -16.49
N HIS A 35 -0.04 4.81 -16.85
CA HIS A 35 -0.50 3.95 -17.95
C HIS A 35 -1.73 3.09 -17.58
N ASN A 36 -2.11 3.04 -16.30
CA ASN A 36 -3.26 2.28 -15.81
C ASN A 36 -3.90 2.98 -14.59
N PRO A 37 -4.65 4.10 -14.81
CA PRO A 37 -5.18 4.93 -13.73
C PRO A 37 -6.26 4.24 -12.88
N GLY A 38 -6.97 3.24 -13.44
CA GLY A 38 -7.98 2.46 -12.72
C GLY A 38 -7.41 1.34 -11.85
N PHE A 39 -6.09 1.14 -11.83
CA PHE A 39 -5.47 0.12 -11.00
C PHE A 39 -5.30 0.63 -9.56
N TRP A 40 -6.09 0.09 -8.63
CA TRP A 40 -6.17 0.54 -7.24
C TRP A 40 -4.80 0.49 -6.54
N TRP A 41 -4.18 -0.70 -6.50
CA TRP A 41 -2.87 -0.91 -5.89
C TRP A 41 -1.69 -0.48 -6.79
N GLY A 42 -1.96 0.15 -7.93
CA GLY A 42 -0.96 0.89 -8.71
C GLY A 42 -1.04 2.41 -8.50
N ASN A 43 -2.08 2.90 -7.80
CA ASN A 43 -2.35 4.31 -7.56
C ASN A 43 -2.84 4.49 -6.11
N PHE A 44 -1.89 4.45 -5.18
CA PHE A 44 -2.15 4.43 -3.74
C PHE A 44 -1.13 5.25 -2.96
N LEU A 45 -1.48 5.60 -1.71
CA LEU A 45 -0.52 6.13 -0.74
C LEU A 45 -0.04 5.00 0.17
N LEU A 46 1.27 4.91 0.41
CA LEU A 46 1.84 4.02 1.42
C LEU A 46 2.36 4.83 2.60
N LEU A 47 1.68 4.74 3.74
CA LEU A 47 2.07 5.42 4.96
C LEU A 47 3.02 4.55 5.77
N SER A 48 3.91 5.18 6.53
CA SER A 48 4.85 4.48 7.42
C SER A 48 4.20 3.72 8.57
N LYS A 49 2.98 4.08 8.96
CA LYS A 49 2.17 3.40 9.97
C LYS A 49 0.71 3.87 9.92
N PRO A 50 -0.24 3.14 10.51
CA PRO A 50 -1.56 3.67 10.77
C PRO A 50 -1.48 4.99 11.58
N PRO A 51 -2.04 6.10 11.07
CA PRO A 51 -2.13 7.35 11.80
C PRO A 51 -3.24 7.27 12.86
N PRO A 52 -3.30 8.20 13.83
CA PRO A 52 -4.44 8.31 14.73
C PRO A 52 -5.75 8.42 13.95
N SER A 53 -6.85 7.83 14.45
CA SER A 53 -8.16 7.83 13.77
C SER A 53 -8.65 9.24 13.40
N THR A 54 -8.28 10.26 14.19
CA THR A 54 -8.61 11.67 13.94
C THR A 54 -7.96 12.25 12.69
N GLU A 55 -6.90 11.62 12.17
CA GLU A 55 -6.18 12.08 10.98
C GLU A 55 -6.66 11.41 9.68
N ALA A 56 -7.62 10.48 9.73
CA ALA A 56 -8.14 9.84 8.53
C ALA A 56 -8.58 10.87 7.45
N PRO A 57 -9.30 11.98 7.78
CA PRO A 57 -9.64 13.00 6.78
C PRO A 57 -8.42 13.62 6.08
N ARG A 58 -7.33 13.89 6.82
CA ARG A 58 -6.09 14.45 6.26
C ARG A 58 -5.53 13.57 5.14
N TRP A 59 -5.59 12.25 5.34
CA TRP A 59 -5.04 11.28 4.39
C TRP A 59 -5.95 11.02 3.20
N LEU A 60 -7.27 11.11 3.39
CA LEU A 60 -8.23 11.11 2.28
C LEU A 60 -8.03 12.35 1.40
N ASP A 61 -7.83 13.52 2.00
CA ASP A 61 -7.51 14.74 1.26
C ASP A 61 -6.16 14.62 0.53
N ALA A 62 -5.13 14.08 1.20
CA ALA A 62 -3.83 13.83 0.56
C ALA A 62 -3.96 12.87 -0.63
N PHE A 63 -4.79 11.83 -0.52
CA PHE A 63 -5.08 10.93 -1.63
C PHE A 63 -5.76 11.68 -2.78
N GLN A 64 -6.78 12.49 -2.52
CA GLN A 64 -7.45 13.27 -3.55
C GLN A 64 -6.52 14.28 -4.22
N GLN A 65 -5.63 14.94 -3.47
CA GLN A 65 -4.62 15.84 -4.04
C GLN A 65 -3.62 15.09 -4.92
N ALA A 66 -3.27 13.87 -4.52
CA ALA A 66 -2.41 13.02 -5.33
C ALA A 66 -3.16 12.54 -6.59
N PHE A 67 -4.40 12.08 -6.48
CA PHE A 67 -5.08 11.29 -7.51
C PHE A 67 -6.44 11.89 -7.89
N GLY A 68 -6.57 13.22 -8.05
CA GLY A 68 -7.86 13.95 -8.15
C GLY A 68 -8.84 13.58 -9.28
N GLY A 69 -8.60 12.50 -10.03
CA GLY A 69 -9.56 11.87 -10.95
C GLY A 69 -9.76 10.36 -10.73
N ALA A 70 -9.24 9.80 -9.63
CA ALA A 70 -9.42 8.40 -9.28
C ALA A 70 -10.81 8.17 -8.68
N GLU A 71 -11.48 7.12 -9.15
CA GLU A 71 -12.79 6.67 -8.64
C GLU A 71 -12.65 5.77 -7.39
N HIS A 72 -11.41 5.56 -6.93
CA HIS A 72 -11.08 4.71 -5.79
C HIS A 72 -10.26 5.46 -4.76
N VAL A 73 -10.16 4.89 -3.57
CA VAL A 73 -9.19 5.28 -2.54
C VAL A 73 -8.45 4.03 -2.11
N ALA A 74 -7.13 4.06 -2.18
CA ALA A 74 -6.26 2.98 -1.72
C ALA A 74 -5.16 3.55 -0.83
N LEU A 75 -5.09 3.04 0.40
CA LEU A 75 -4.11 3.43 1.41
C LEU A 75 -3.49 2.15 1.98
N GLY A 76 -2.17 2.05 1.88
CA GLY A 76 -1.38 1.01 2.52
C GLY A 76 -0.67 1.54 3.76
N PHE A 77 -0.38 0.66 4.71
CA PHE A 77 0.28 1.02 5.97
C PHE A 77 1.43 0.05 6.21
N ASP A 78 2.66 0.57 6.13
CA ASP A 78 3.91 -0.19 6.31
C ASP A 78 4.15 -0.55 7.79
N CYS A 79 3.26 -1.37 8.33
CA CYS A 79 3.35 -1.90 9.70
C CYS A 79 3.39 -3.43 9.67
N VAL A 80 4.10 -4.01 10.64
CA VAL A 80 4.24 -5.47 10.79
C VAL A 80 3.52 -6.00 12.03
N ASP A 81 3.06 -5.11 12.90
CA ASP A 81 2.41 -5.36 14.19
C ASP A 81 1.06 -4.65 14.34
N GLY A 82 0.57 -4.01 13.28
CA GLY A 82 -0.73 -3.32 13.26
C GLY A 82 -1.92 -4.26 13.13
N SER A 83 -3.11 -3.71 13.40
CA SER A 83 -4.38 -4.42 13.35
C SER A 83 -5.45 -3.60 12.63
N VAL A 84 -6.56 -4.25 12.27
CA VAL A 84 -7.74 -3.57 11.70
C VAL A 84 -8.32 -2.51 12.67
N ALA A 85 -8.14 -2.69 13.98
CA ALA A 85 -8.62 -1.73 14.98
C ALA A 85 -7.91 -0.36 14.87
N ASP A 86 -6.64 -0.35 14.43
CA ASP A 86 -5.87 0.88 14.21
C ASP A 86 -6.40 1.69 13.03
N LEU A 87 -7.26 1.08 12.20
CA LEU A 87 -7.86 1.69 11.02
C LEU A 87 -9.29 2.21 11.26
N ALA A 88 -9.74 2.30 12.51
CA ALA A 88 -11.11 2.68 12.85
C ALA A 88 -11.54 4.04 12.24
N GLY A 89 -10.62 5.02 12.16
CA GLY A 89 -10.90 6.30 11.50
C GLY A 89 -11.22 6.18 10.01
N PHE A 90 -10.55 5.28 9.30
CA PHE A 90 -10.81 5.02 7.87
C PHE A 90 -12.10 4.22 7.67
N ALA A 91 -12.37 3.24 8.53
CA ALA A 91 -13.63 2.51 8.51
C ALA A 91 -14.83 3.43 8.75
N ALA A 92 -14.72 4.36 9.71
CA ALA A 92 -15.75 5.37 9.97
C ALA A 92 -15.95 6.34 8.80
N ALA A 93 -14.92 6.56 7.97
CA ALA A 93 -15.01 7.32 6.73
C ALA A 93 -15.55 6.52 5.53
N GLY A 94 -15.97 5.27 5.75
CA GLY A 94 -16.62 4.43 4.74
C GLY A 94 -15.67 3.54 3.93
N LEU A 95 -14.39 3.47 4.29
CA LEU A 95 -13.44 2.58 3.61
C LEU A 95 -13.59 1.14 4.11
N THR A 96 -13.41 0.18 3.20
CA THR A 96 -13.13 -1.20 3.59
C THR A 96 -11.71 -1.27 4.15
N VAL A 97 -11.55 -1.86 5.33
CA VAL A 97 -10.27 -2.00 6.02
C VAL A 97 -9.95 -3.47 6.22
N GLU A 98 -8.69 -3.84 6.02
CA GLU A 98 -8.20 -5.20 6.18
C GLU A 98 -6.78 -5.21 6.76
N ALA A 99 -6.40 -6.36 7.33
CA ALA A 99 -5.03 -6.67 7.69
C ALA A 99 -4.64 -7.94 6.94
N SER A 100 -3.54 -7.88 6.20
CA SER A 100 -3.05 -8.98 5.37
C SER A 100 -1.88 -9.67 6.04
N ILE A 101 -1.77 -10.99 5.85
CA ILE A 101 -0.65 -11.78 6.36
C ILE A 101 0.40 -11.92 5.26
N VAL A 102 1.64 -11.53 5.57
CA VAL A 102 2.78 -11.70 4.67
C VAL A 102 3.54 -12.97 5.05
N MET A 103 3.66 -13.91 4.10
CA MET A 103 4.47 -15.11 4.26
C MET A 103 5.87 -14.89 3.70
N THR A 104 6.88 -15.31 4.45
CA THR A 104 8.28 -15.18 4.05
C THR A 104 9.02 -16.51 4.23
N ALA A 105 10.05 -16.72 3.41
CA ALA A 105 10.89 -17.91 3.49
C ALA A 105 12.36 -17.52 3.51
N ARG A 106 13.17 -18.23 4.30
CA ARG A 106 14.63 -18.03 4.33
C ARG A 106 15.36 -18.83 3.25
N SER A 107 14.69 -19.83 2.69
CA SER A 107 15.21 -20.71 1.64
C SER A 107 14.09 -21.15 0.72
N VAL A 108 14.43 -21.37 -0.55
CA VAL A 108 13.54 -21.98 -1.53
C VAL A 108 13.96 -23.43 -1.76
N HIS A 109 12.99 -24.31 -2.03
CA HIS A 109 13.22 -25.71 -2.36
C HIS A 109 12.67 -26.01 -3.74
N ALA A 110 13.40 -26.78 -4.55
CA ALA A 110 12.91 -27.19 -5.85
C ALA A 110 11.61 -28.01 -5.72
N PRO A 111 10.60 -27.78 -6.56
CA PRO A 111 9.38 -28.57 -6.52
C PRO A 111 9.70 -30.03 -6.92
N PRO A 112 9.02 -31.05 -6.33
CA PRO A 112 9.25 -32.45 -6.70
C PRO A 112 8.94 -32.77 -8.16
N HIS A 113 8.06 -31.97 -8.77
CA HIS A 113 7.68 -32.06 -10.18
C HIS A 113 7.72 -30.66 -10.80
N LEU A 114 8.41 -30.54 -11.93
CA LEU A 114 8.44 -29.31 -12.72
C LEU A 114 7.26 -29.29 -13.69
N ASN A 115 6.60 -28.14 -13.83
CA ASN A 115 5.68 -27.90 -14.94
C ASN A 115 6.51 -27.63 -16.19
N THR A 116 6.88 -28.70 -16.89
CA THR A 116 7.44 -28.66 -18.25
C THR A 116 6.34 -28.59 -19.30
#